data_AF-A0A813F082-F1
#
_entry.id   AF-A0A813F082-F1
#
_cell.length_a   1.000
_cell.length_b   1.000
_cell.length_c   1.000
_cell.angle_alpha   90.00
_cell.angle_beta   90.00
_cell.angle_gamma   90.00
#
_symmetry.space_group_name_H-M   'P 1'
#
loop_
_entity.id
_entity.type
_entity.pdbx_description
1 polymer ?
#
loop_
_entity_poly.entity_id
_entity_poly.type
_entity_poly.pdbx_seq_one_letter_code
_entity_poly.pdbx_strand_id
1 'polypeptide(L)'
;MNKFDGMMGLLQHRQPNLRHLVAVDRRFELFSRAWCVAELVQSYLSNLPQTVLLLSNRALDVQAEDLETYNCLATLTVLERKASREDDRLQILSRIPDVHEFDVQLQAVIFGSRGLLRNALAGFDRVDAAARAARRAASAAAASEGP
;
A
#
# COMPACT_ATOMS: atom_id res chain seq x y z
N MET A 1 -21.24 11.18 8.51
CA MET A 1 -21.25 10.53 9.86
C MET A 1 -20.53 9.19 9.76
N ASN A 2 -19.26 9.14 10.20
CA ASN A 2 -18.45 7.94 10.18
C ASN A 2 -18.81 7.06 11.41
N LYS A 3 -19.28 5.82 11.17
CA LYS A 3 -19.58 4.81 12.20
C LYS A 3 -18.50 3.74 12.33
N PHE A 4 -17.46 3.80 11.49
CA PHE A 4 -16.44 2.76 11.35
C PHE A 4 -15.58 2.63 12.60
N ASP A 5 -15.22 3.71 13.27
CA ASP A 5 -14.37 3.61 14.48
C ASP A 5 -15.09 2.84 15.60
N GLY A 6 -16.35 3.21 15.85
CA GLY A 6 -17.21 2.51 16.82
C GLY A 6 -17.52 1.08 16.39
N MET A 7 -17.73 0.84 15.09
CA MET A 7 -17.93 -0.50 14.55
C MET A 7 -16.67 -1.38 14.68
N MET A 8 -15.49 -0.87 14.33
CA MET A 8 -14.22 -1.61 14.42
C MET A 8 -13.92 -2.00 15.87
N GLY A 9 -14.09 -1.07 16.81
CA GLY A 9 -13.92 -1.36 18.24
C GLY A 9 -14.89 -2.43 18.74
N LEU A 10 -16.18 -2.32 18.38
CA LEU A 10 -17.19 -3.31 18.76
C LEU A 10 -16.91 -4.69 18.14
N LEU A 11 -16.55 -4.74 16.86
CA LEU A 11 -16.31 -5.99 16.14
C LEU A 11 -15.03 -6.68 16.63
N GLN A 12 -13.95 -5.94 16.92
CA GLN A 12 -12.75 -6.51 17.54
C GLN A 12 -13.06 -7.16 18.88
N HIS A 13 -13.90 -6.51 19.70
CA HIS A 13 -14.30 -7.05 20.99
C HIS A 13 -15.14 -8.32 20.87
N ARG A 14 -16.02 -8.39 19.85
CA ARG A 14 -16.93 -9.53 19.63
C ARG A 14 -16.31 -10.67 18.80
N GLN A 15 -15.30 -10.39 18.00
CA GLN A 15 -14.65 -11.37 17.12
C GLN A 15 -13.13 -11.36 17.31
N PRO A 16 -12.59 -12.33 18.07
CA PRO A 16 -11.15 -12.42 18.38
C PRO A 16 -10.24 -12.53 17.16
N ASN A 17 -10.79 -12.98 16.01
CA ASN A 17 -10.05 -13.20 14.77
C ASN A 17 -10.48 -12.25 13.65
N LEU A 18 -11.06 -11.09 13.99
CA LEU A 18 -11.41 -10.09 12.99
C LEU A 18 -10.14 -9.63 12.24
N ARG A 19 -10.24 -9.55 10.91
CA ARG A 19 -9.16 -9.04 10.06
C ARG A 19 -9.74 -8.04 9.06
N HIS A 20 -8.95 -7.04 8.71
CA HIS A 20 -9.30 -6.09 7.66
C HIS A 20 -8.70 -6.56 6.33
N LEU A 21 -9.56 -6.99 5.41
CA LEU A 21 -9.17 -7.33 4.05
C LEU A 21 -9.21 -6.08 3.17
N VAL A 22 -8.07 -5.71 2.58
CA VAL A 22 -7.91 -4.56 1.70
C VAL A 22 -7.79 -5.06 0.26
N ALA A 23 -8.89 -5.06 -0.49
CA ALA A 23 -8.87 -5.42 -1.89
C ALA A 23 -8.51 -4.20 -2.74
N VAL A 24 -7.40 -4.27 -3.48
CA VAL A 24 -6.87 -3.15 -4.26
C VAL A 24 -7.03 -3.45 -5.75
N ASP A 25 -7.52 -2.46 -6.49
CA ASP A 25 -7.65 -2.51 -7.94
C ASP A 25 -6.29 -2.34 -8.64
N ARG A 26 -6.24 -2.57 -9.96
CA ARG A 26 -4.98 -2.51 -10.73
C ARG A 26 -4.33 -1.13 -10.74
N ARG A 27 -5.10 -0.06 -10.51
CA ARG A 27 -4.64 1.33 -10.53
C ARG A 27 -4.43 1.89 -9.13
N PHE A 28 -4.59 1.06 -8.09
CA PHE A 28 -4.43 1.49 -6.70
C PHE A 28 -5.33 2.68 -6.32
N GLU A 29 -6.48 2.83 -7.02
CA GLU A 29 -7.40 3.95 -6.82
C GLU A 29 -7.98 3.98 -5.40
N LEU A 30 -8.02 2.84 -4.70
CA LEU A 30 -8.38 2.78 -3.28
C LEU A 30 -7.58 3.77 -2.42
N PHE A 31 -6.29 3.91 -2.67
CA PHE A 31 -5.42 4.83 -1.92
C PHE A 31 -5.65 6.30 -2.27
N SER A 32 -6.35 6.58 -3.37
CA SER A 32 -6.74 7.95 -3.74
C SER A 32 -7.97 8.45 -2.96
N ARG A 33 -8.66 7.59 -2.20
CA ARG A 33 -9.91 7.91 -1.51
C ARG A 33 -9.66 8.25 -0.04
N ALA A 34 -10.05 9.44 0.39
CA ALA A 34 -9.77 9.95 1.73
C ALA A 34 -10.33 9.04 2.84
N TRP A 35 -11.56 8.54 2.66
CA TRP A 35 -12.18 7.61 3.62
C TRP A 35 -11.43 6.29 3.73
N CYS A 36 -11.07 5.69 2.59
CA CYS A 36 -10.34 4.41 2.59
C CYS A 36 -9.00 4.56 3.31
N VAL A 37 -8.27 5.64 3.03
CA VAL A 37 -7.00 5.94 3.69
C VAL A 37 -7.17 6.14 5.21
N ALA A 38 -8.18 6.90 5.63
CA ALA A 38 -8.50 7.08 7.05
C ALA A 38 -8.81 5.75 7.76
N GLU A 39 -9.60 4.88 7.13
CA GLU A 39 -9.95 3.57 7.67
C GLU A 39 -8.75 2.61 7.74
N LEU A 40 -7.86 2.68 6.76
CA LEU A 40 -6.62 1.91 6.73
C LEU A 40 -5.72 2.28 7.92
N VAL A 41 -5.48 3.58 8.13
CA VAL A 41 -4.67 4.08 9.24
C VAL A 41 -5.34 3.76 10.58
N GLN A 42 -6.64 3.98 10.72
CA GLN A 42 -7.37 3.67 11.95
C GLN A 42 -7.25 2.17 12.32
N SER A 43 -7.40 1.29 11.33
CA SER A 43 -7.25 -0.16 11.54
C SER A 43 -5.84 -0.52 12.02
N TYR A 44 -4.82 0.10 11.41
CA TYR A 44 -3.42 -0.09 11.78
C TYR A 44 -3.14 0.35 13.22
N LEU A 45 -3.61 1.53 13.61
CA LEU A 45 -3.46 2.06 14.97
C LEU A 45 -4.22 1.23 16.01
N SER A 46 -5.36 0.65 15.60
CA SER A 46 -6.17 -0.24 16.45
C SER A 46 -5.63 -1.68 16.51
N ASN A 47 -4.43 -1.92 15.96
CA ASN A 47 -3.81 -3.25 15.85
C ASN A 47 -4.72 -4.30 15.21
N LEU A 48 -5.65 -3.89 14.33
CA LEU A 48 -6.47 -4.82 13.57
C LEU A 48 -5.61 -5.46 12.47
N PRO A 49 -5.44 -6.80 12.45
CA PRO A 49 -4.61 -7.41 11.41
C PRO A 49 -5.14 -7.10 10.02
N GLN A 50 -4.31 -6.47 9.19
CA GLN A 50 -4.66 -6.13 7.81
C GLN A 50 -4.04 -7.13 6.84
N THR A 51 -4.74 -7.43 5.75
CA THR A 51 -4.23 -8.25 4.65
C THR A 51 -4.66 -7.63 3.33
N VAL A 52 -3.72 -7.49 2.41
CA VAL A 52 -4.00 -6.97 1.07
C VAL A 52 -4.33 -8.12 0.12
N LEU A 53 -5.31 -7.90 -0.74
CA LEU A 53 -5.59 -8.74 -1.90
C LEU A 53 -5.33 -7.93 -3.16
N LEU A 54 -4.30 -8.34 -3.91
CA LEU A 54 -3.94 -7.75 -5.17
C LEU A 54 -4.48 -8.63 -6.30
N LEU A 55 -5.07 -8.02 -7.33
CA LEU A 55 -5.47 -8.76 -8.52
C LEU A 55 -4.26 -9.33 -9.28
N SER A 56 -3.13 -8.62 -9.22
CA SER A 56 -1.83 -9.06 -9.74
C SER A 56 -0.72 -8.23 -9.11
N ASN A 57 0.43 -8.84 -8.86
CA ASN A 57 1.62 -8.11 -8.39
C ASN A 57 2.37 -7.38 -9.51
N ARG A 58 1.93 -7.52 -10.78
CA ARG A 58 2.59 -6.89 -11.93
C ARG A 58 2.65 -5.37 -11.87
N ALA A 59 1.65 -4.73 -11.27
CA ALA A 59 1.64 -3.27 -11.13
C ALA A 59 2.64 -2.75 -10.07
N LEU A 60 3.26 -3.65 -9.32
CA LEU A 60 4.37 -3.35 -8.41
C LEU A 60 5.70 -3.86 -8.99
N ASP A 61 5.71 -4.40 -10.22
CA ASP A 61 6.91 -4.96 -10.84
C ASP A 61 7.86 -3.84 -11.26
N VAL A 62 8.93 -3.68 -10.49
CA VAL A 62 9.99 -2.68 -10.71
C VAL A 62 10.79 -2.95 -12.00
N GLN A 63 10.65 -4.14 -12.61
CA GLN A 63 11.26 -4.45 -13.92
C GLN A 63 10.42 -3.97 -15.09
N ALA A 64 9.14 -3.68 -14.88
CA ALA A 64 8.43 -2.81 -15.80
C ALA A 64 9.04 -1.42 -15.65
N GLU A 65 9.34 -0.75 -16.77
CA GLU A 65 9.87 0.63 -16.78
C GLU A 65 8.93 1.66 -16.11
N ASP A 66 7.77 1.18 -15.64
CA ASP A 66 6.68 1.93 -15.04
C ASP A 66 6.74 1.91 -13.51
N LEU A 67 7.53 2.85 -12.96
CA LEU A 67 7.57 3.16 -11.53
C LEU A 67 6.41 4.06 -11.08
N GLU A 68 5.44 4.39 -11.93
CA GLU A 68 4.39 5.36 -11.65
C GLU A 68 3.57 4.95 -10.42
N THR A 69 3.21 3.67 -10.32
CA THR A 69 2.44 3.14 -9.18
C THR A 69 3.22 3.25 -7.88
N TYR A 70 4.50 2.87 -7.87
CA TYR A 70 5.33 2.97 -6.67
C TYR A 70 5.49 4.43 -6.22
N ASN A 71 5.81 5.33 -7.16
CA ASN A 71 5.95 6.75 -6.87
C ASN A 71 4.66 7.36 -6.35
N CYS A 72 3.52 7.03 -6.96
CA CYS A 72 2.20 7.44 -6.51
C CYS A 72 1.93 7.02 -5.06
N LEU A 73 2.27 5.78 -4.70
CA LEU A 73 2.10 5.27 -3.33
C LEU A 73 3.07 5.92 -2.33
N ALA A 74 4.31 6.17 -2.74
CA ALA A 74 5.34 6.77 -1.89
C ALA A 74 5.09 8.27 -1.61
N THR A 75 4.41 8.98 -2.50
CA THR A 75 4.08 10.40 -2.35
C THR A 75 2.65 10.65 -1.84
N LEU A 76 1.96 9.61 -1.36
CA LEU A 76 0.60 9.74 -0.86
C LEU A 76 0.54 10.72 0.33
N THR A 77 -0.28 11.76 0.19
CA THR A 77 -0.75 12.61 1.29
C THR A 77 -2.27 12.61 1.41
N VAL A 78 -2.80 12.57 2.62
CA VAL A 78 -4.26 12.59 2.88
C VAL A 78 -4.95 13.86 2.35
N LEU A 79 -4.23 14.97 2.24
CA LEU A 79 -4.77 16.26 1.78
C LEU A 79 -5.26 16.23 0.33
N GLU A 80 -4.56 15.50 -0.53
CA GLU A 80 -4.84 15.41 -1.96
C GLU A 80 -5.86 14.31 -2.29
N ARG A 81 -6.43 13.67 -1.28
CA ARG A 81 -7.33 12.54 -1.50
C ARG A 81 -8.74 12.98 -1.85
N LYS A 82 -9.33 12.23 -2.77
CA LYS A 82 -10.67 12.45 -3.28
C LYS A 82 -11.69 11.95 -2.26
N ALA A 83 -12.78 12.69 -2.14
CA ALA A 83 -14.02 12.24 -1.52
C ALA A 83 -15.15 12.49 -2.52
N SER A 84 -16.20 11.67 -2.49
CA SER A 84 -17.35 11.86 -3.38
C SER A 84 -18.06 13.20 -3.12
N ARG A 85 -17.92 13.74 -1.91
CA ARG A 85 -18.40 15.06 -1.50
C ARG A 85 -17.26 15.80 -0.81
N GLU A 86 -17.11 17.09 -1.07
CA GLU A 86 -16.06 17.88 -0.44
C GLU A 86 -16.26 17.99 1.09
N ASP A 87 -17.50 18.07 1.56
CA ASP A 87 -17.86 18.05 2.98
C ASP A 87 -17.25 16.83 3.71
N ASP A 88 -17.27 15.67 3.04
CA ASP A 88 -16.72 14.43 3.61
C ASP A 88 -15.20 14.52 3.73
N ARG A 89 -14.51 15.12 2.76
CA ARG A 89 -13.07 15.39 2.84
C ARG A 89 -12.75 16.29 4.03
N LEU A 90 -13.49 17.40 4.17
CA LEU A 90 -13.30 18.33 5.28
C LEU A 90 -13.57 17.67 6.63
N GLN A 91 -14.60 16.83 6.73
CA GLN A 91 -14.90 16.06 7.93
C GLN A 91 -13.78 15.06 8.30
N ILE A 92 -13.10 14.46 7.32
CA ILE A 92 -11.96 13.58 7.60
C ILE A 92 -10.77 14.41 8.07
N LEU A 93 -10.43 15.46 7.33
CA LEU A 93 -9.29 16.31 7.64
C LEU A 93 -9.42 16.98 9.01
N SER A 94 -10.64 17.40 9.41
CA SER A 94 -10.87 17.99 10.73
C SER A 94 -10.65 17.01 11.89
N ARG A 95 -10.60 15.70 11.62
CA ARG A 95 -10.33 14.66 12.63
C ARG A 95 -8.86 14.27 12.70
N ILE A 96 -8.05 14.72 11.75
CA ILE A 96 -6.62 14.46 11.68
C ILE A 96 -5.92 15.63 12.38
N PRO A 97 -5.36 15.43 13.60
CA PRO A 97 -4.76 16.53 14.35
C PRO A 97 -3.48 17.03 13.68
N ASP A 98 -2.69 16.11 13.13
CA ASP A 98 -1.46 16.36 12.41
C ASP A 98 -1.45 15.54 11.12
N VAL A 99 -1.49 16.25 9.99
CA VAL A 99 -1.47 15.66 8.65
C VAL A 99 -0.15 14.95 8.37
N HIS A 100 0.97 15.52 8.81
CA HIS A 100 2.28 14.93 8.56
C HIS A 100 2.44 13.62 9.33
N GLU A 101 2.04 13.61 10.61
CA GLU A 101 2.04 12.38 11.39
C GLU A 101 1.12 11.32 10.76
N PHE A 102 -0.06 11.73 10.31
CA PHE A 102 -0.98 10.84 9.61
C PHE A 102 -0.37 10.25 8.32
N ASP A 103 0.32 11.07 7.52
CA ASP A 103 0.97 10.61 6.30
C ASP A 103 2.13 9.65 6.61
N VAL A 104 2.90 9.89 7.67
CA VAL A 104 3.91 8.95 8.18
C VAL A 104 3.26 7.62 8.58
N GLN A 105 2.12 7.66 9.29
CA GLN A 105 1.38 6.46 9.65
C GLN A 105 0.84 5.73 8.42
N LEU A 106 0.33 6.45 7.42
CA LEU A 106 -0.11 5.90 6.15
C LEU A 106 1.04 5.19 5.41
N GLN A 107 2.21 5.81 5.35
CA GLN A 107 3.41 5.18 4.77
C GLN A 107 3.79 3.91 5.53
N ALA A 108 3.67 3.89 6.86
CA ALA A 108 3.89 2.69 7.65
C ALA A 108 2.82 1.60 7.38
N VAL A 109 1.56 1.97 7.14
CA VAL A 109 0.50 1.02 6.75
C VAL A 109 0.83 0.37 5.41
N ILE A 110 1.37 1.11 4.44
CA ILE A 110 1.62 0.60 3.09
C ILE A 110 2.93 -0.19 3.04
N PHE A 111 4.03 0.42 3.47
CA PHE A 111 5.40 -0.06 3.26
C PHE A 111 6.10 -0.58 4.52
N GLY A 112 5.52 -0.36 5.70
CA GLY A 112 6.14 -0.78 6.95
C GLY A 112 6.36 -2.30 7.04
N SER A 113 7.12 -2.73 8.04
CA SER A 113 7.40 -4.16 8.30
C SER A 113 6.13 -5.01 8.51
N ARG A 114 5.07 -4.39 9.05
CA ARG A 114 3.72 -4.97 9.19
C ARG A 114 2.74 -4.47 8.12
N GLY A 115 3.23 -3.70 7.15
CA GLY A 115 2.44 -3.03 6.15
C GLY A 115 1.78 -3.99 5.15
N LEU A 116 0.87 -3.43 4.36
CA LEU A 116 0.08 -4.13 3.35
C LEU A 116 0.97 -4.79 2.29
N LEU A 117 1.97 -4.06 1.79
CA LEU A 117 2.79 -4.50 0.65
C LEU A 117 4.07 -5.23 1.07
N ARG A 118 4.29 -5.51 2.35
CA ARG A 118 5.53 -6.14 2.86
C ARG A 118 5.94 -7.40 2.09
N ASN A 119 4.99 -8.27 1.73
CA ASN A 119 5.25 -9.52 1.02
C ASN A 119 5.30 -9.34 -0.49
N ALA A 120 4.52 -8.40 -1.02
CA ALA A 120 4.57 -8.03 -2.43
C ALA A 120 5.94 -7.40 -2.76
N LEU A 121 6.54 -6.70 -1.79
CA LEU A 121 7.84 -6.06 -1.93
C LEU A 121 9.05 -6.89 -1.48
N ALA A 122 8.88 -7.85 -0.58
CA ALA A 122 9.98 -8.71 -0.11
C ALA A 122 10.61 -9.60 -1.22
N GLY A 123 9.93 -9.82 -2.34
CA GLY A 123 10.46 -10.58 -3.48
C GLY A 123 11.47 -9.82 -4.33
N PHE A 124 11.55 -8.49 -4.18
CA PHE A 124 12.34 -7.64 -5.09
C PHE A 124 13.84 -7.91 -5.00
N ASP A 125 14.44 -7.91 -3.80
CA ASP A 125 15.90 -8.09 -3.67
C ASP A 125 16.43 -9.40 -4.30
N ARG A 126 15.64 -10.48 -4.20
CA ARG A 126 16.02 -11.81 -4.72
C ARG A 126 15.83 -11.92 -6.23
N VAL A 127 14.71 -11.42 -6.76
CA VAL A 127 14.42 -11.48 -8.20
C VAL A 127 15.35 -10.55 -8.98
N ASP A 128 15.66 -9.38 -8.42
CA ASP A 128 16.57 -8.42 -9.06
C ASP A 128 18.01 -8.93 -9.06
N ALA A 129 18.45 -9.57 -7.98
CA ALA A 129 19.74 -10.27 -7.93
C ALA A 129 19.82 -11.41 -8.96
N ALA A 130 18.76 -12.22 -9.09
CA ALA A 130 18.69 -13.30 -10.06
C ALA A 130 18.67 -12.78 -11.51
N ALA A 131 17.91 -11.72 -11.81
CA ALA A 131 17.86 -11.11 -13.13
C ALA A 131 19.19 -10.46 -13.53
N ARG A 132 19.88 -9.80 -12.59
CA ARG A 132 21.25 -9.28 -12.82
C ARG A 132 22.25 -10.40 -13.09
N ALA A 133 22.15 -11.52 -12.37
CA ALA A 133 22.99 -12.69 -12.61
C ALA A 133 22.72 -13.32 -13.99
N ALA A 134 21.45 -13.46 -14.38
CA ALA A 134 21.04 -13.99 -15.69
C ALA A 134 21.54 -13.11 -16.85
N ARG A 135 21.40 -11.77 -16.75
CA ARG A 135 21.92 -10.83 -17.77
C ARG A 135 23.44 -10.91 -17.91
N ARG A 136 24.17 -11.06 -16.81
CA ARG A 136 25.64 -11.24 -16.84
C ARG A 136 26.03 -12.56 -17.47
N ALA A 137 25.31 -13.65 -17.15
CA ALA A 137 25.54 -14.95 -17.76
C ALA A 137 25.28 -14.93 -19.28
N ALA A 138 24.18 -14.29 -19.71
CA ALA A 138 23.88 -14.13 -21.14
C ALA A 138 24.91 -13.27 -21.87
N SER A 139 25.39 -12.19 -21.24
CA SER A 139 26.42 -11.32 -21.83
C SER A 139 27.79 -12.01 -21.91
N ALA A 140 28.12 -12.83 -20.91
CA ALA A 140 29.34 -13.63 -20.90
C ALA A 140 29.31 -14.75 -21.94
N ALA A 141 28.15 -15.41 -22.12
CA ALA A 141 27.95 -16.43 -23.16
C ALA A 141 28.06 -15.82 -24.57
N ALA A 142 27.47 -14.63 -24.79
CA ALA A 142 27.59 -13.91 -26.05
C ALA A 142 29.02 -13.45 -26.36
N ALA A 143 29.82 -13.13 -25.32
CA ALA A 143 31.23 -12.77 -25.47
C ALA A 143 32.13 -13.99 -25.76
N SER A 144 31.71 -15.21 -25.42
CA SER A 144 32.43 -16.44 -25.73
C SER A 144 32.12 -17.04 -27.12
N GLU A 145 31.17 -16.46 -27.87
CA GLU A 145 30.78 -16.92 -29.23
C GLU A 145 31.18 -15.95 -30.37
N GLY A 146 31.97 -14.91 -30.09
CA GLY A 146 32.62 -14.07 -31.11
C GLY A 146 34.04 -14.59 -31.46
N PRO A 147 34.46 -14.48 -32.73
CA PRO A 147 35.31 -15.43 -33.46
C PRO A 147 36.74 -15.63 -32.96
#